data_AF-A0A3M1JRR7-F1
#
_entry.id   AF-A0A3M1JRR7-F1
#
_cell.length_a   1.000
_cell.length_b   1.000
_cell.length_c   1.000
_cell.angle_alpha   90.00
_cell.angle_beta   90.00
_cell.angle_gamma   90.00
#
_symmetry.space_group_name_H-M   'P 1'
#
loop_
_entity.id
_entity.type
_entity.pdbx_description
1 polymer ?
#
loop_
_entity_poly.entity_id
_entity_poly.type
_entity_poly.pdbx_seq_one_letter_code
_entity_poly.pdbx_strand_id
1 'polypeptide(L)'
;MRDMPGRHNLFARIEPYRTGMLKVSDLHEIYFEECGNPKGKPALMVHGGPGGGSNPTMRRYHDPDAYRIILFDQRGCGRSRPYAELEENTT
;
A
#
# COMPACT_ATOMS: atom_id res chain seq x y z
N MET A 1 13.49 -37.10 -2.29
CA MET A 1 13.88 -35.72 -1.88
C MET A 1 12.80 -34.81 -2.42
N ARG A 2 12.01 -34.14 -1.56
CA ARG A 2 10.99 -33.18 -2.03
C ARG A 2 11.72 -31.92 -2.48
N ASP A 3 11.47 -31.52 -3.73
CA ASP A 3 11.94 -30.28 -4.33
C ASP A 3 11.44 -29.11 -3.45
N MET A 4 12.34 -28.40 -2.78
CA MET A 4 11.96 -27.17 -2.07
C MET A 4 11.72 -26.11 -3.14
N PRO A 5 10.53 -25.49 -3.22
CA PRO A 5 10.34 -24.38 -4.15
C PRO A 5 11.40 -23.32 -3.85
N GLY A 6 12.14 -22.90 -4.88
CA GLY A 6 13.16 -21.88 -4.75
C GLY A 6 12.60 -20.63 -4.06
N ARG A 7 13.40 -19.98 -3.21
CA ARG A 7 13.00 -18.73 -2.53
C ARG A 7 12.50 -17.72 -3.57
N HIS A 8 11.21 -17.39 -3.50
CA HIS A 8 10.66 -16.29 -4.28
C HIS A 8 11.25 -14.97 -3.78
N ASN A 9 11.96 -14.26 -4.65
CA ASN A 9 12.47 -12.93 -4.38
C ASN A 9 11.38 -11.88 -4.65
N LEU A 10 11.56 -10.67 -4.10
CA LEU A 10 10.74 -9.52 -4.45
C LEU A 10 10.91 -9.15 -5.92
N PHE A 11 9.84 -8.68 -6.56
CA PHE A 11 9.88 -8.13 -7.92
C PHE A 11 10.79 -6.88 -8.01
N ALA A 12 11.09 -6.41 -9.22
CA ALA A 12 11.90 -5.21 -9.42
C ALA A 12 11.29 -3.97 -8.71
N ARG A 13 12.11 -2.95 -8.44
CA ARG A 13 11.59 -1.68 -7.92
C ARG A 13 10.72 -1.02 -8.99
N ILE A 14 9.59 -0.49 -8.56
CA ILE A 14 8.64 0.24 -9.41
C ILE A 14 8.18 1.51 -8.67
N GLU A 15 7.77 2.50 -9.44
CA GLU A 15 7.16 3.73 -8.93
C GLU A 15 5.65 3.73 -9.18
N PRO A 16 4.87 4.46 -8.36
CA PRO A 16 3.44 4.57 -8.59
C PRO A 16 3.17 5.37 -9.87
N TYR A 17 2.21 4.89 -10.67
CA TYR A 17 1.72 5.66 -11.82
C TYR A 17 0.65 6.67 -11.41
N ARG A 18 0.06 6.50 -10.22
CA ARG A 18 -0.93 7.42 -9.65
C ARG A 18 -0.77 7.49 -8.14
N THR A 19 -0.94 8.68 -7.60
CA THR A 19 -1.04 8.94 -6.16
C THR A 19 -2.21 9.89 -5.90
N GLY A 20 -2.70 9.94 -4.67
CA GLY A 20 -3.75 10.88 -4.31
C GLY A 20 -4.05 10.91 -2.83
N MET A 21 -4.91 11.85 -2.45
CA MET A 21 -5.53 11.94 -1.13
C MET A 21 -7.03 11.67 -1.28
N LEU A 22 -7.57 10.84 -0.40
CA LEU A 22 -9.01 10.55 -0.31
C LEU A 22 -9.54 11.14 0.99
N LYS A 23 -10.38 12.17 0.92
CA LYS A 23 -11.10 12.69 2.10
C LYS A 23 -12.11 11.63 2.55
N VAL A 24 -11.96 11.11 3.78
CA VAL A 24 -12.81 10.04 4.34
C VAL A 24 -13.68 10.50 5.50
N SER A 25 -13.38 11.67 6.07
CA SER A 25 -14.22 12.39 7.04
C SER A 25 -13.89 13.89 6.96
N ASP A 26 -14.50 14.72 7.81
CA ASP A 26 -14.11 16.12 7.91
C ASP A 26 -12.71 16.32 8.50
N LEU A 27 -12.20 15.34 9.25
CA LEU A 27 -10.88 15.36 9.86
C LEU A 27 -9.82 14.66 8.99
N HIS A 28 -10.11 13.49 8.43
CA HIS A 28 -9.09 12.61 7.84
C HIS A 28 -9.05 12.62 6.31
N GLU A 29 -7.84 12.71 5.77
CA GLU A 29 -7.50 12.43 4.38
C GLU A 29 -6.49 11.27 4.30
N ILE A 30 -6.85 10.24 3.52
CA ILE A 30 -6.03 9.05 3.33
C ILE A 30 -5.16 9.18 2.10
N TYR A 31 -3.85 9.05 2.27
CA TYR A 31 -2.93 8.88 1.15
C TYR A 31 -3.12 7.52 0.51
N PHE A 32 -3.13 7.48 -0.83
CA PHE A 32 -3.03 6.24 -1.59
C PHE A 32 -2.07 6.38 -2.78
N GLU A 33 -1.56 5.24 -3.23
CA GLU A 33 -0.79 5.10 -4.46
C GLU A 33 -1.17 3.83 -5.21
N GLU A 34 -1.08 3.89 -6.54
CA GLU A 34 -1.36 2.79 -7.45
C GLU A 34 -0.11 2.48 -8.29
N CYS A 35 0.29 1.21 -8.29
CA CYS A 35 1.48 0.69 -8.96
C CYS A 35 1.12 -0.51 -9.85
N GLY A 36 2.08 -0.93 -10.69
CA GLY A 36 1.91 -2.08 -11.59
C GLY A 36 0.99 -1.78 -12.77
N ASN A 37 0.27 -2.79 -13.24
CA ASN A 37 -0.60 -2.73 -14.42
C ASN A 37 -1.96 -2.13 -14.06
N PRO A 38 -2.35 -0.95 -14.59
CA PRO A 38 -3.66 -0.33 -14.31
C PRO A 38 -4.86 -1.19 -14.72
N LYS A 39 -4.66 -2.18 -15.60
CA LYS A 39 -5.68 -3.15 -16.06
C LYS A 39 -5.50 -4.54 -15.44
N GLY A 40 -4.53 -4.69 -14.53
CA GLY A 40 -4.24 -5.95 -13.85
C GLY A 40 -5.27 -6.29 -12.77
N LYS A 41 -5.12 -7.47 -12.16
CA LYS A 41 -5.94 -7.90 -11.03
C LYS A 41 -5.73 -6.94 -9.84
N PRO A 42 -6.78 -6.41 -9.20
CA PRO A 42 -6.61 -5.48 -8.09
C PRO A 42 -6.10 -6.20 -6.84
N ALA A 43 -5.11 -5.60 -6.17
CA ALA A 43 -4.62 -6.03 -4.86
C ALA A 43 -4.49 -4.82 -3.94
N LEU A 44 -5.18 -4.82 -2.80
CA LEU A 44 -5.08 -3.79 -1.78
C LEU A 44 -4.07 -4.21 -0.71
N MET A 45 -3.06 -3.40 -0.49
CA MET A 45 -2.02 -3.64 0.50
C MET A 45 -2.40 -3.01 1.83
N VAL A 46 -2.57 -3.84 2.87
CA VAL A 46 -2.79 -3.41 4.25
C VAL A 46 -1.48 -3.53 5.02
N HIS A 47 -0.90 -2.39 5.43
CA HIS A 47 0.32 -2.39 6.23
C HIS A 47 0.06 -2.78 7.69
N GLY A 48 1.11 -3.21 8.39
CA GLY A 48 1.09 -3.53 9.82
C GLY A 48 1.28 -2.31 10.74
N GLY A 49 1.45 -2.58 12.04
CA GLY A 49 1.53 -1.58 13.09
C GLY A 49 0.57 -1.89 14.24
N PRO A 50 -0.50 -1.10 14.49
CA PRO A 50 -1.05 -0.01 13.67
C PRO A 50 -0.13 1.23 13.59
N GLY A 51 -0.36 2.10 12.61
CA GLY A 51 0.41 3.33 12.41
C GLY A 51 1.76 3.19 11.67
N GLY A 52 2.04 2.04 11.06
CA GLY A 52 3.33 1.80 10.38
C GLY A 52 3.50 2.51 9.03
N GLY A 53 2.41 2.73 8.30
CA GLY A 53 2.41 3.28 6.94
C GLY A 53 2.90 2.29 5.86
N SER A 54 2.59 2.61 4.61
CA SER A 54 3.11 1.92 3.43
C SER A 54 4.56 2.32 3.15
N ASN A 55 5.30 1.45 2.44
CA ASN A 55 6.67 1.74 2.03
C ASN A 55 6.99 1.19 0.62
N PRO A 56 8.06 1.66 -0.05
CA PRO A 56 8.39 1.25 -1.42
C PRO A 56 8.64 -0.26 -1.61
N THR A 57 9.01 -1.00 -0.55
CA THR A 57 9.20 -2.46 -0.63
C THR A 57 7.86 -3.16 -0.87
N MET A 58 6.77 -2.64 -0.32
CA MET A 58 5.44 -3.24 -0.42
C MET A 58 4.90 -3.28 -1.87
N ARG A 59 5.41 -2.43 -2.75
CA ARG A 59 5.09 -2.43 -4.20
C ARG A 59 5.55 -3.70 -4.91
N ARG A 60 6.44 -4.47 -4.28
CA ARG A 60 7.23 -5.55 -4.91
C ARG A 60 6.78 -6.95 -4.51
N TYR A 61 5.67 -7.08 -3.79
CA TYR A 61 5.12 -8.38 -3.36
C TYR A 61 4.23 -9.04 -4.42
N HIS A 62 3.77 -8.28 -5.41
CA HIS A 62 2.92 -8.76 -6.49
C HIS A 62 3.62 -8.53 -7.83
N ASP A 63 3.33 -9.41 -8.79
CA ASP A 63 3.81 -9.27 -10.16
C ASP A 63 3.24 -7.96 -10.76
N PRO A 64 4.09 -6.97 -11.10
CA PRO A 64 3.63 -5.68 -11.59
C PRO A 64 2.95 -5.75 -12.95
N ASP A 65 3.21 -6.78 -13.76
CA ASP A 65 2.57 -6.95 -15.07
C ASP A 65 1.16 -7.55 -14.94
N ALA A 66 0.94 -8.35 -13.89
CA ALA A 66 -0.34 -9.02 -13.63
C ALA A 66 -1.28 -8.23 -12.70
N TYR A 67 -0.76 -7.39 -11.80
CA TYR A 67 -1.55 -6.74 -10.75
C TYR A 67 -1.61 -5.22 -10.85
N ARG A 68 -2.79 -4.68 -10.52
CA ARG A 68 -3.00 -3.28 -10.10
C ARG A 68 -2.84 -3.23 -8.58
N ILE A 69 -1.68 -2.75 -8.14
CA ILE A 69 -1.29 -2.78 -6.72
C ILE A 69 -1.67 -1.45 -6.09
N ILE A 70 -2.55 -1.47 -5.09
CA ILE A 70 -3.04 -0.28 -4.39
C ILE A 70 -2.47 -0.29 -2.98
N LEU A 71 -1.68 0.72 -2.65
CA LEU A 71 -1.17 0.94 -1.29
C LEU A 71 -1.86 2.17 -0.72
N PHE A 72 -2.12 2.16 0.58
CA PHE A 72 -2.66 3.32 1.30
C PHE A 72 -2.04 3.40 2.68
N ASP A 73 -1.99 4.60 3.24
CA ASP A 73 -1.57 4.83 4.62
C ASP A 73 -2.83 4.94 5.49
N GLN A 74 -2.96 4.13 6.54
CA GLN A 74 -4.10 4.22 7.47
C GLN A 74 -4.16 5.59 8.17
N ARG A 75 -5.28 5.89 8.83
CA ARG A 75 -5.50 7.16 9.57
C ARG A 75 -4.33 7.44 10.54
N GLY A 76 -3.94 8.71 10.61
CA GLY A 76 -2.90 9.15 11.56
C GLY A 76 -1.47 8.72 11.24
N CYS A 77 -1.18 8.07 10.10
CA CYS A 77 0.17 7.56 9.82
C CYS A 77 0.65 7.78 8.40
N GLY A 78 1.97 7.58 8.19
CA GLY A 78 2.61 7.75 6.90
C GLY A 78 2.37 9.14 6.33
N ARG A 79 1.78 9.18 5.13
CA ARG A 79 1.44 10.38 4.38
C ARG A 79 -0.02 10.81 4.54
N SER A 80 -0.83 10.02 5.24
CA SER A 80 -2.20 10.39 5.58
C SER A 80 -2.22 11.56 6.57
N ARG A 81 -3.31 12.34 6.51
CA ARG A 81 -3.45 13.58 7.25
C ARG A 81 -4.70 13.55 8.14
N PRO A 82 -4.63 14.09 9.37
CA PRO A 82 -3.44 14.66 10.00
C PRO A 82 -2.48 13.56 10.48
N TYR A 83 -1.17 13.84 10.49
CA TYR A 83 -0.17 12.90 10.99
C TYR A 83 -0.26 12.78 12.52
N ALA A 84 -0.17 11.55 13.03
CA ALA A 84 -0.29 11.18 14.45
C ALA A 84 -1.65 11.54 15.10
N GLU A 85 -2.68 11.80 14.30
CA GLU A 85 -4.02 12.04 14.81
C GLU A 85 -4.66 10.76 15.36
N LEU A 86 -5.29 10.88 16.53
CA LEU A 86 -5.94 9.80 17.26
C LEU A 86 -7.47 9.94 17.25
N GLU A 87 -8.00 11.14 17.04
CA GLU A 87 -9.44 11.34 16.86
C GLU A 87 -9.94 10.58 15.63
N GLU A 88 -11.11 9.94 15.75
CA GLU A 88 -11.67 9.02 14.74
C GLU A 88 -10.72 7.87 14.31
N ASN A 89 -9.64 7.58 15.05
CA ASN A 89 -8.67 6.54 14.70
C ASN A 89 -8.92 5.24 15.49
N THR A 90 -10.16 4.76 15.44
CA THR A 90 -10.61 3.54 16.14
C THR A 90 -10.56 2.34 15.20
N THR A 91 -9.98 1.22 15.66
CA THR A 91 -9.90 -0.05 14.93
C THR A 91 -10.91 -1.07 15.43
#